data_AF-A0A1Q8IXP4-F1
#
_entry.id   AF-A0A1Q8IXP4-F1
#
_cell.length_a   1.000
_cell.length_b   1.000
_cell.length_c   1.000
_cell.angle_alpha   90.00
_cell.angle_beta   90.00
_cell.angle_gamma   90.00
#
_symmetry.space_group_name_H-M   'P 1'
#
loop_
_entity.id
_entity.type
_entity.pdbx_description
1 polymer ?
#
loop_
_entity_poly.entity_id
_entity_poly.type
_entity_poly.pdbx_seq_one_letter_code
_entity_poly.pdbx_strand_id
1 'polypeptide(L)' 'MDIELELKALAKAEEDLRHADERILRQDQLTEEMRRDGHDISIALDLLAVLRETREAMLDHRELIVANLNRMMGERRQP' A
#
# COMPACT_ATOMS: atom_id res chain seq x y z
N MET A 1 -13.95 -19.86 4.09
CA MET A 1 -12.90 -18.83 4.25
C MET A 1 -12.41 -18.92 5.68
N ASP A 2 -11.10 -18.90 5.92
CA ASP A 2 -10.50 -19.10 7.25
C ASP A 2 -10.06 -17.75 7.83
N ILE A 3 -10.51 -17.43 9.06
CA ILE A 3 -10.19 -16.17 9.72
C ILE A 3 -8.67 -16.05 9.92
N GLU A 4 -7.98 -17.16 10.22
CA GLU A 4 -6.53 -17.11 10.43
C GLU A 4 -5.79 -16.73 9.14
N LEU A 5 -6.26 -17.23 7.98
CA LEU A 5 -5.71 -16.88 6.68
C LEU A 5 -5.94 -15.40 6.33
N GLU A 6 -7.14 -14.87 6.60
CA GLU A 6 -7.46 -13.46 6.36
C GLU A 6 -6.66 -12.53 7.29
N LEU A 7 -6.42 -12.91 8.55
CA LEU A 7 -5.55 -12.15 9.46
C LEU A 7 -4.10 -12.12 8.99
N LYS A 8 -3.59 -13.24 8.45
CA LYS A 8 -2.25 -13.29 7.83
C LYS A 8 -2.18 -12.41 6.58
N ALA A 9 -3.21 -12.44 5.74
CA ALA A 9 -3.30 -11.58 4.57
C ALA A 9 -3.31 -10.09 4.97
N LEU A 10 -4.05 -9.73 6.02
CA LEU A 10 -4.09 -8.36 6.55
C LEU A 10 -2.71 -7.91 7.03
N ALA A 11 -2.03 -8.71 7.85
CA ALA A 11 -0.70 -8.38 8.36
C ALA A 11 0.30 -8.17 7.22
N LYS A 12 0.23 -9.02 6.18
CA LYS A 12 1.05 -8.85 4.97
C LYS A 12 0.72 -7.56 4.22
N ALA A 13 -0.57 -7.28 4.00
CA ALA A 13 -0.99 -6.06 3.30
C ALA A 13 -0.49 -4.79 4.03
N GLU A 14 -0.52 -4.80 5.37
CA GLU A 14 0.00 -3.70 6.19
C GLU A 14 1.53 -3.57 6.11
N GLU A 15 2.26 -4.68 6.02
CA GLU A 15 3.71 -4.67 5.79
C GLU A 15 4.06 -4.14 4.40
N ASP A 16 3.38 -4.63 3.37
CA ASP A 16 3.63 -4.19 1.99
C ASP A 16 3.31 -2.68 1.83
N LEU A 17 2.27 -2.16 2.50
CA LEU A 17 1.96 -0.73 2.54
C LEU A 17 3.08 0.09 3.18
N ARG A 18 3.66 -0.36 4.31
CA ARG A 18 4.81 0.32 4.93
C ARG A 18 6.01 0.36 3.99
N HIS A 19 6.31 -0.75 3.31
CA HIS A 19 7.40 -0.77 2.34
C HIS A 19 7.15 0.15 1.13
N ALA A 20 5.89 0.25 0.67
CA ALA A 20 5.51 1.18 -0.38
C ALA A 20 5.71 2.64 0.07
N ASP A 21 5.30 2.98 1.29
CA ASP A 21 5.50 4.30 1.89
C ASP A 21 6.98 4.68 1.98
N GLU A 22 7.83 3.77 2.50
CA GLU A 22 9.27 3.99 2.55
C GLU A 22 9.90 4.17 1.17
N ARG A 23 9.44 3.40 0.18
CA ARG A 23 9.93 3.49 -1.19
C ARG A 23 9.55 4.83 -1.83
N ILE A 24 8.31 5.28 -1.67
CA ILE A 24 7.85 6.58 -2.17
C ILE A 24 8.68 7.69 -1.53
N LEU A 25 8.89 7.66 -0.21
CA LEU A 25 9.70 8.66 0.50
C LEU A 25 11.13 8.74 -0.05
N ARG A 26 11.79 7.59 -0.24
CA ARG A 26 13.14 7.54 -0.83
C ARG A 26 13.17 8.07 -2.26
N GLN A 27 12.17 7.74 -3.07
CA GLN A 27 12.08 8.21 -4.45
C GLN A 27 11.80 9.72 -4.54
N ASP A 28 10.98 10.26 -3.64
CA ASP A 28 10.73 11.70 -3.53
C ASP A 28 12.03 12.45 -3.18
N GLN A 29 12.81 11.93 -2.21
CA GLN A 29 14.11 12.50 -1.84
C GLN A 29 15.10 12.50 -3.01
N LEU A 30 15.24 11.36 -3.70
CA LEU A 30 16.12 11.26 -4.86
C LEU A 30 15.70 12.20 -6.00
N THR A 31 14.39 12.32 -6.25
CA THR A 31 13.86 13.22 -7.28
C THR A 31 14.18 14.68 -6.95
N GLU A 32 14.11 15.06 -5.67
CA GLU A 32 14.49 16.39 -5.21
C GLU A 32 15.99 16.67 -5.35
N GLU A 33 16.85 15.69 -5.06
CA GLU A 33 18.30 15.78 -5.30
C GLU A 33 18.59 15.99 -6.80
N MET A 34 18.01 15.15 -7.65
CA MET A 34 18.15 15.27 -9.11
C MET A 34 17.70 16.64 -9.63
N ARG A 35 16.60 17.18 -9.08
CA ARG A 35 16.10 18.51 -9.42
C ARG A 35 17.09 19.61 -9.08
N ARG A 36 17.71 19.53 -7.89
CA ARG A 36 18.71 20.51 -7.44
C ARG A 36 19.97 20.48 -8.30
N ASP A 37 20.36 19.30 -8.76
CA ASP A 37 21.51 19.09 -9.63
C ASP A 37 21.23 19.46 -11.10
N GLY A 38 20.00 19.88 -11.42
CA GLY A 38 19.60 20.33 -12.75
C GLY A 38 19.34 19.21 -13.75
N HIS A 39 19.12 17.99 -13.26
CA HIS A 39 18.72 16.86 -14.11
C HIS A 39 17.26 16.99 -14.58
N ASP A 40 16.95 16.40 -15.73
CA ASP A 40 15.56 16.18 -16.13
C ASP A 40 14.93 15.13 -15.21
N ILE A 41 13.85 15.53 -14.53
CA ILE A 41 13.15 14.71 -13.54
C ILE A 41 11.81 14.17 -14.05
N SER A 42 11.43 14.39 -15.31
CA SER A 42 10.14 13.99 -15.86
C SER A 42 9.83 12.51 -15.60
N ILE A 43 10.76 11.62 -15.94
CA ILE A 43 10.62 10.16 -15.71
C ILE A 43 10.54 9.82 -14.22
N ALA A 44 11.26 10.54 -13.36
CA ALA A 44 11.23 10.29 -11.92
C ALA A 44 9.87 10.68 -11.32
N LEU A 45 9.26 11.76 -11.82
CA LEU A 45 7.90 12.18 -11.45
C LEU A 45 6.86 11.17 -11.92
N ASP A 46 6.98 10.65 -13.15
CA ASP A 46 6.09 9.61 -13.67
C ASP A 46 6.17 8.33 -12.82
N LEU A 47 7.39 7.92 -12.44
CA LEU A 47 7.59 6.79 -11.54
C LEU A 47 6.92 7.04 -10.17
N LEU A 48 7.07 8.23 -9.60
CA LEU A 48 6.42 8.59 -8.33
C LEU A 48 4.89 8.53 -8.42
N ALA A 49 4.31 8.98 -9.53
CA ALA A 49 2.88 8.88 -9.77
C ALA A 49 2.42 7.40 -9.74
N VAL A 50 3.10 6.53 -10.50
CA VAL A 50 2.78 5.10 -10.53
C VAL A 50 2.93 4.44 -9.15
N LEU A 51 3.96 4.81 -8.39
CA LEU A 51 4.15 4.27 -7.03
C LEU A 51 3.01 4.69 -6.09
N ARG A 52 2.54 5.93 -6.19
CA ARG A 52 1.40 6.43 -5.39
C ARG A 52 0.09 5.75 -5.77
N GLU A 53 -0.18 5.59 -7.06
CA GLU A 53 -1.35 4.84 -7.55
C GLU A 53 -1.31 3.38 -7.11
N THR A 54 -0.13 2.74 -7.19
CA THR A 54 0.05 1.36 -6.71
C THR A 54 -0.23 1.24 -5.22
N ARG A 55 0.25 2.20 -4.42
CA ARG A 55 -0.02 2.25 -2.97
C ARG A 55 -1.52 2.39 -2.69
N GLU A 56 -2.23 3.19 -3.47
CA GLU A 56 -3.68 3.38 -3.31
C GLU A 56 -4.42 2.06 -3.61
N ALA A 57 -4.07 1.35 -4.68
CA ALA A 57 -4.63 0.03 -4.95
C ALA A 57 -4.33 -0.99 -3.84
N MET A 58 -3.17 -0.91 -3.19
CA MET A 58 -2.84 -1.74 -2.03
C MET A 58 -3.67 -1.39 -0.79
N LEU A 59 -4.01 -0.11 -0.61
CA LEU A 59 -4.90 0.33 0.46
C LEU A 59 -6.32 -0.22 0.24
N ASP A 60 -6.84 -0.12 -0.98
CA ASP A 60 -8.15 -0.69 -1.35
C ASP A 60 -8.18 -2.20 -1.09
N HIS A 61 -7.09 -2.90 -1.45
CA HIS A 61 -6.98 -4.33 -1.17
C HIS A 61 -7.01 -4.65 0.32
N ARG A 62 -6.30 -3.87 1.16
CA ARG A 62 -6.36 -4.00 2.62
C ARG A 62 -7.79 -3.80 3.14
N GLU A 63 -8.50 -2.80 2.64
CA GLU A 63 -9.88 -2.52 3.05
C GLU A 63 -10.84 -3.67 2.72
N LEU A 64 -10.66 -4.32 1.57
CA LEU A 64 -11.41 -5.53 1.21
C LEU A 64 -11.17 -6.69 2.20
N ILE A 65 -9.92 -6.91 2.62
CA ILE A 65 -9.60 -7.92 3.64
C ILE A 65 -10.28 -7.59 4.97
N VAL A 66 -10.22 -6.34 5.41
CA VAL A 66 -10.88 -5.88 6.65
C VAL A 66 -12.39 -6.07 6.58
N ALA A 67 -13.02 -5.74 5.44
CA ALA A 67 -14.45 -5.94 5.23
C ALA A 67 -14.84 -7.43 5.31
N ASN A 68 -14.02 -8.31 4.73
CA ASN A 68 -14.24 -9.76 4.81
C ASN A 68 -14.10 -10.29 6.24
N LEU A 69 -13.07 -9.87 6.97
CA LEU A 69 -12.90 -10.21 8.39
C LEU A 69 -14.10 -9.79 9.22
N ASN A 70 -14.59 -8.56 9.04
CA ASN A 70 -15.76 -8.06 9.74
C ASN A 70 -17.01 -8.89 9.46
N ARG A 71 -17.22 -9.30 8.20
CA ARG A 71 -18.33 -10.19 7.83
C ARG A 71 -18.23 -11.54 8.54
N MET A 72 -17.06 -12.17 8.50
CA MET A 72 -16.83 -13.48 9.12
C MET A 72 -16.97 -13.47 10.64
N MET A 73 -16.52 -12.40 11.30
CA MET A 73 -16.70 -12.22 12.75
C MET A 73 -18.15 -11.91 13.12
N GLY A 74 -18.88 -11.19 12.27
CA GLY A 74 -20.31 -10.91 12.44
C GLY A 74 -21.17 -12.17 12.30
N GLU A 75 -20.88 -13.01 11.31
CA GLU A 75 -21.55 -14.31 11.08
C GLU A 75 -21.35 -15.28 12.26
N ARG A 76 -20.17 -15.26 12.91
CA ARG A 76 -19.91 -16.05 14.14
C ARG A 76 -20.68 -15.58 15.38
N ARG A 77 -21.29 -14.39 15.36
CA ARG A 77 -22.05 -13.82 16.49
C ARG A 77 -23.56 -14.06 16.42
N GLN A 78 -24.09 -14.58 15.32
CA GLN A 78 -25.48 -15.01 15.23
C GLN A 78 -25.58 -16.49 15.61
N PRO A 79 -26.33 -16.84 16.69
CA PRO A 79 -26.53 -18.23 17.12
C PRO A 79 -27.44 -19.02 16.18
#